data_AF-A0A7R9WF73-F1
#
_entry.id   AF-A0A7R9WF73-F1
#
_cell.length_a   1.000
_cell.length_b   1.000
_cell.length_c   1.000
_cell.angle_alpha   90.00
_cell.angle_beta   90.00
_cell.angle_gamma   90.00
#
_symmetry.space_group_name_H-M   'P 1'
#
loop_
_entity.id
_entity.type
_entity.pdbx_description
1 polymer ?
#
loop_
_entity_poly.entity_id
_entity_poly.type
_entity_poly.pdbx_seq_one_letter_code
_entity_poly.pdbx_strand_id
1 'polypeptide(L)'
;ECDEVLMATGRKGKLDNLNLESAGVHTENSFIPVDDYSKTNVDNIYAVGDITDRIALTPVALMEGHRLADTLFGGADRPVDHEAVASTVFTNPEIGTVGLTEEEAAERLGDIDVYKSRFRAMAHSFP
;
A
#
# COMPACT_ATOMS: atom_id res chain seq x y z
N GLU A 1 6.23 26.40 23.44
CA GLU A 1 7.62 25.91 23.58
C GLU A 1 7.53 24.42 23.89
N CYS A 2 8.37 23.59 23.27
CA CYS A 2 8.42 22.14 23.45
C CYS A 2 9.89 21.70 23.44
N ASP A 3 10.19 20.58 24.10
CA ASP A 3 11.56 20.07 24.18
C ASP A 3 12.04 19.49 22.83
N GLU A 4 11.14 18.84 22.08
CA GLU A 4 11.46 18.15 20.83
C GLU A 4 10.34 18.29 19.79
N VAL A 5 10.70 18.11 18.52
CA VAL A 5 9.78 18.15 17.37
C VAL A 5 10.00 16.92 16.47
N LEU A 6 8.95 16.11 16.29
CA LEU A 6 8.93 14.98 15.35
C LEU A 6 8.19 15.36 14.07
N MET A 7 8.80 15.09 12.90
CA MET A 7 8.16 15.26 11.60
C MET A 7 7.81 13.91 10.98
N ALA A 8 6.53 13.53 11.04
CA ALA A 8 5.98 12.33 10.41
C ALA A 8 5.04 12.70 9.25
N THR A 9 5.50 13.57 8.34
CA THR A 9 4.66 14.18 7.29
C THR A 9 4.45 13.29 6.07
N GLY A 10 5.23 12.22 5.91
CA GLY A 10 5.09 11.29 4.80
C GLY A 10 6.39 10.58 4.42
N ARG A 11 6.37 9.94 3.25
CA ARG A 11 7.50 9.20 2.66
C ARG A 11 7.67 9.63 1.20
N LYS A 12 8.87 9.44 0.65
CA LYS A 12 9.19 9.63 -0.77
C LYS A 12 9.93 8.41 -1.28
N GLY A 13 9.77 8.07 -2.56
CA GLY A 13 10.53 7.01 -3.19
C GLY A 13 12.04 7.30 -3.15
N LYS A 14 12.84 6.28 -2.84
CA LYS A 14 14.30 6.38 -2.80
C LYS A 14 14.89 6.16 -4.19
N LEU A 15 14.97 7.24 -4.97
CA LEU A 15 15.40 7.21 -6.38
C LEU A 15 16.88 7.56 -6.57
N ASP A 16 17.55 8.10 -5.54
CA ASP A 16 18.93 8.54 -5.61
C ASP A 16 19.88 7.40 -6.01
N ASN A 17 20.83 7.71 -6.88
CA ASN A 17 21.88 6.79 -7.37
C ASN A 17 21.37 5.59 -8.20
N LEU A 18 20.11 5.61 -8.66
CA LEU A 18 19.59 4.59 -9.58
C LEU A 18 19.86 4.90 -11.06
N ASN A 19 20.21 6.15 -11.39
CA ASN A 19 20.49 6.61 -12.76
C ASN A 19 19.35 6.26 -13.76
N LEU A 20 18.10 6.44 -13.32
CA LEU A 20 16.89 6.05 -14.05
C LEU A 20 16.77 6.72 -15.43
N GLU A 21 17.25 7.96 -15.56
CA GLU A 21 17.29 8.69 -16.83
C GLU A 21 18.10 7.94 -17.89
N SER A 22 19.27 7.41 -17.52
CA SER A 22 20.11 6.63 -18.44
C SER A 22 19.45 5.31 -18.87
N ALA A 23 18.56 4.78 -18.04
CA ALA A 23 17.77 3.58 -18.35
C ALA A 23 16.46 3.90 -19.08
N GLY A 24 16.09 5.18 -19.22
CA GLY A 24 14.83 5.62 -19.83
C GLY A 24 13.60 5.40 -18.94
N VAL A 25 13.77 5.16 -17.64
CA VAL A 25 12.66 4.91 -16.70
C VAL A 25 12.05 6.24 -16.27
N HIS A 26 10.74 6.40 -16.49
CA HIS A 26 9.98 7.57 -16.09
C HIS A 26 9.71 7.57 -14.58
N THR A 27 9.66 8.77 -13.99
CA THR A 27 9.31 8.97 -12.58
C THR A 27 8.25 10.06 -12.44
N GLU A 28 7.31 9.88 -11.53
CA GLU A 28 6.25 10.84 -11.23
C GLU A 28 6.19 11.08 -9.72
N ASN A 29 6.16 12.34 -9.28
CA ASN A 29 6.03 12.72 -7.87
C ASN A 29 7.02 12.02 -6.90
N SER A 30 8.24 11.70 -7.36
CA SER A 30 9.26 10.95 -6.61
C SER A 30 9.02 9.43 -6.51
N PHE A 31 8.26 8.85 -7.44
CA PHE A 31 7.95 7.42 -7.54
C PHE A 31 8.09 6.92 -8.98
N ILE A 32 8.06 5.59 -9.16
CA ILE A 32 8.13 4.92 -10.46
C ILE A 32 6.73 4.38 -10.80
N PRO A 33 6.02 4.98 -11.77
CA PRO A 33 4.74 4.45 -12.23
C PRO A 33 4.92 3.05 -12.83
N VAL A 34 3.99 2.15 -12.51
CA VAL A 34 3.97 0.79 -13.02
C VAL A 34 2.55 0.37 -13.39
N ASP A 35 2.45 -0.63 -14.26
CA ASP A 35 1.18 -1.31 -14.56
C ASP A 35 0.80 -2.36 -13.49
N ASP A 36 -0.30 -3.07 -13.74
CA ASP A 36 -0.82 -4.13 -12.86
C ASP A 36 0.14 -5.32 -12.69
N TYR A 37 1.13 -5.46 -13.58
CA TYR A 37 2.19 -6.48 -13.53
C TYR A 37 3.49 -5.94 -12.94
N SER A 38 3.47 -4.73 -12.35
CA SER A 38 4.64 -4.07 -11.77
C SER A 38 5.73 -3.71 -12.80
N LYS A 39 5.35 -3.60 -14.07
CA LYS A 39 6.24 -3.24 -15.17
C LYS A 39 6.30 -1.73 -15.35
N THR A 40 7.49 -1.19 -15.55
CA THR A 40 7.70 0.24 -15.84
C THR A 40 7.39 0.56 -17.30
N ASN A 41 7.62 1.81 -17.72
CA ASN A 41 7.58 2.18 -19.13
C ASN A 41 8.68 1.52 -19.99
N VAL A 42 9.67 0.86 -19.39
CA VAL A 42 10.76 0.17 -20.09
C VAL A 42 10.55 -1.34 -19.98
N ASP A 43 10.54 -2.04 -21.12
CA ASP A 43 10.02 -3.41 -21.23
C ASP A 43 10.69 -4.46 -20.31
N ASN A 44 11.95 -4.24 -19.97
CA ASN A 44 12.74 -5.15 -19.15
C ASN A 44 13.03 -4.61 -17.75
N ILE A 45 12.36 -3.53 -17.33
CA ILE A 45 12.54 -2.93 -16.00
C ILE A 45 11.21 -2.94 -15.25
N TYR A 46 11.27 -3.35 -13.98
CA TYR A 46 10.13 -3.58 -13.10
C TYR A 46 10.39 -2.89 -11.76
N ALA A 47 9.34 -2.51 -11.04
CA ALA A 47 9.43 -1.88 -9.73
C ALA A 47 8.31 -2.37 -8.81
N VAL A 48 8.62 -2.63 -7.55
CA VAL A 48 7.67 -3.13 -6.53
C VAL A 48 7.86 -2.41 -5.20
N GLY A 49 6.84 -2.45 -4.34
CA GLY A 49 6.83 -1.87 -3.01
C GLY A 49 6.74 -0.35 -3.03
N ASP A 50 7.24 0.27 -1.95
CA ASP A 50 7.13 1.70 -1.65
C ASP A 50 7.58 2.65 -2.79
N ILE A 51 8.43 2.21 -3.71
CA ILE A 51 8.90 3.04 -4.83
C ILE A 51 7.82 3.28 -5.90
N THR A 52 6.73 2.52 -5.86
CA THR A 52 5.62 2.57 -6.84
C THR A 52 4.46 3.48 -6.45
N ASP A 53 4.49 4.05 -5.23
CA ASP A 53 3.38 4.83 -4.64
C ASP A 53 2.01 4.12 -4.58
N ARG A 54 2.01 2.78 -4.59
CA ARG A 54 0.76 2.00 -4.42
C ARG A 54 0.38 1.90 -2.94
N ILE A 55 0.72 0.80 -2.27
CA ILE A 55 0.47 0.64 -0.83
C ILE A 55 1.79 0.33 -0.12
N ALA A 56 2.27 1.28 0.69
CA ALA A 56 3.53 1.20 1.42
C ALA A 56 3.45 0.30 2.68
N LEU A 57 3.18 -0.99 2.45
CA LEU A 57 3.13 -2.02 3.49
C LEU A 57 4.04 -3.20 3.10
N THR A 58 4.84 -3.68 4.05
CA THR A 58 5.73 -4.83 3.84
C THR A 58 5.03 -6.08 3.26
N PRO A 59 3.85 -6.53 3.75
CA PRO A 59 3.16 -7.67 3.14
C PRO A 59 2.74 -7.42 1.69
N VAL A 60 2.44 -6.17 1.32
CA VAL A 60 2.11 -5.80 -0.06
C VAL A 60 3.37 -5.89 -0.94
N ALA A 61 4.49 -5.31 -0.51
CA ALA A 61 5.75 -5.39 -1.26
C ALA A 61 6.23 -6.85 -1.47
N LEU A 62 6.04 -7.71 -0.46
CA LEU A 62 6.31 -9.15 -0.57
C LEU A 62 5.41 -9.83 -1.61
N MET A 63 4.11 -9.53 -1.57
CA MET A 63 3.14 -10.07 -2.52
C MET A 63 3.45 -9.61 -3.95
N GLU A 64 3.73 -8.33 -4.16
CA GLU A 64 4.13 -7.77 -5.45
C GLU A 64 5.39 -8.46 -6.01
N GLY A 65 6.41 -8.65 -5.18
CA GLY A 65 7.62 -9.37 -5.56
C GLY A 65 7.36 -10.82 -5.97
N HIS A 66 6.50 -11.54 -5.24
CA HIS A 66 6.11 -12.91 -5.60
C HIS A 66 5.31 -12.96 -6.91
N ARG A 67 4.32 -12.08 -7.09
CA ARG A 67 3.50 -11.99 -8.31
C ARG A 67 4.36 -11.69 -9.54
N LEU A 68 5.32 -10.77 -9.39
CA LEU A 68 6.28 -10.45 -10.43
C LEU A 68 7.14 -11.68 -10.80
N ALA A 69 7.69 -12.39 -9.81
CA ALA A 69 8.50 -13.57 -10.06
C ALA A 69 7.71 -14.69 -10.77
N ASP A 70 6.47 -14.92 -10.36
CA ASP A 70 5.57 -15.89 -11.00
C ASP A 70 5.25 -15.50 -12.45
N THR A 71 5.05 -14.22 -12.72
CA THR A 71 4.79 -13.69 -14.06
C THR A 71 6.00 -13.84 -14.98
N LEU A 72 7.20 -13.44 -14.50
CA LEU A 72 8.41 -13.44 -15.32
C LEU A 72 9.01 -14.84 -15.53
N PHE A 73 8.93 -15.70 -14.51
CA PHE A 73 9.69 -16.96 -14.49
C PHE A 73 8.82 -18.19 -14.25
N GLY A 74 7.60 -18.00 -13.72
CA GLY A 74 6.66 -19.09 -13.46
C GLY A 74 5.69 -19.37 -14.61
N GLY A 75 5.63 -18.50 -15.63
CA GLY A 75 4.67 -18.62 -16.73
C GLY A 75 3.21 -18.47 -16.30
N ALA A 76 2.97 -17.83 -15.16
CA ALA A 76 1.64 -17.63 -14.59
C ALA A 76 1.16 -16.19 -14.85
N ASP A 77 -0.04 -16.04 -15.37
CA ASP A 77 -0.69 -14.73 -15.48
C ASP A 77 -1.17 -14.28 -14.09
N ARG A 78 -0.38 -13.44 -13.42
CA ARG A 78 -0.60 -13.06 -12.01
C ARG A 78 -0.43 -11.55 -11.80
N PRO A 79 -1.41 -10.73 -12.24
CA PRO A 79 -1.43 -9.31 -11.87
C PRO A 79 -1.54 -9.13 -10.36
N VAL A 80 -1.15 -7.96 -9.89
CA VAL A 80 -1.24 -7.55 -8.49
C VAL A 80 -2.68 -7.11 -8.18
N ASP A 81 -3.18 -7.54 -7.03
CA ASP A 81 -4.51 -7.14 -6.51
C ASP A 81 -4.33 -6.43 -5.16
N HIS A 82 -4.85 -5.21 -5.08
CA HIS A 82 -4.79 -4.33 -3.91
C HIS A 82 -6.15 -4.03 -3.28
N GLU A 83 -7.24 -4.68 -3.72
CA GLU A 83 -8.60 -4.31 -3.31
C GLU A 83 -8.86 -4.54 -1.80
N ALA A 84 -8.35 -5.64 -1.25
CA ALA A 84 -8.63 -6.07 0.12
C ALA A 84 -7.38 -6.19 1.01
N VAL A 85 -6.51 -5.17 0.98
CA VAL A 85 -5.32 -5.14 1.85
C VAL A 85 -5.70 -4.75 3.27
N ALA A 86 -5.57 -5.69 4.22
CA ALA A 86 -5.71 -5.39 5.63
C ALA A 86 -4.51 -4.58 6.15
N SER A 87 -4.79 -3.57 6.99
CA SER A 87 -3.77 -2.71 7.60
C SER A 87 -4.07 -2.43 9.07
N THR A 88 -3.05 -1.98 9.80
CA THR A 88 -3.13 -1.73 11.24
C THR A 88 -2.30 -0.53 11.65
N VAL A 89 -2.77 0.19 12.67
CA VAL A 89 -2.05 1.27 13.36
C VAL A 89 -1.86 0.85 14.81
N PHE A 90 -0.59 0.72 15.23
CA PHE A 90 -0.20 0.22 16.55
C PHE A 90 -0.25 1.31 17.64
N THR A 91 -1.38 1.99 17.75
CA THR A 91 -1.71 2.85 18.90
C THR A 91 -2.20 2.01 20.07
N ASN A 92 -2.46 2.65 21.22
CA ASN A 92 -3.16 2.01 22.33
C ASN A 92 -4.47 2.77 22.59
N PRO A 93 -5.66 2.22 22.24
CA PRO A 93 -5.88 0.91 21.61
C PRO A 93 -5.45 0.86 20.14
N GLU A 94 -5.22 -0.34 19.62
CA GLU A 94 -4.88 -0.57 18.22
C GLU A 94 -6.08 -0.32 17.29
N ILE A 95 -5.79 0.02 16.03
CA ILE A 95 -6.79 0.22 14.98
C ILE A 95 -6.47 -0.72 13.83
N GLY A 96 -7.47 -1.48 13.34
CA GLY A 96 -7.34 -2.31 12.15
C GLY A 96 -8.45 -2.00 11.15
N THR A 97 -8.12 -2.07 9.85
CA THR A 97 -9.07 -1.83 8.76
C THR A 97 -8.75 -2.72 7.55
N VAL A 98 -9.76 -3.03 6.74
CA VAL A 98 -9.65 -3.76 5.46
C VAL A 98 -10.80 -3.35 4.55
N GLY A 99 -10.51 -3.22 3.25
CA GLY A 99 -11.51 -2.81 2.26
C GLY A 99 -11.77 -1.30 2.28
N LEU A 100 -12.93 -0.93 1.74
CA LEU A 100 -13.35 0.47 1.54
C LEU A 100 -13.79 1.12 2.85
N THR A 101 -13.62 2.44 2.95
CA THR A 101 -14.36 3.23 3.96
C THR A 101 -15.85 3.30 3.60
N GLU A 102 -16.68 3.72 4.57
CA GLU A 102 -18.11 3.95 4.34
C GLU A 102 -18.32 4.98 3.19
N GLU A 103 -17.52 6.05 3.16
CA GLU A 103 -17.57 7.07 2.12
C GLU A 103 -17.16 6.54 0.75
N GLU A 104 -16.04 5.82 0.67
CA GLU A 104 -15.56 5.22 -0.59
C GLU A 104 -16.56 4.19 -1.13
N ALA A 105 -17.17 3.39 -0.25
CA ALA A 105 -18.19 2.41 -0.63
C ALA A 105 -19.44 3.10 -1.17
N ALA A 106 -19.92 4.16 -0.52
CA ALA A 106 -21.07 4.93 -0.99
C ALA A 106 -20.80 5.57 -2.36
N GLU A 107 -19.61 6.11 -2.59
CA GLU A 107 -19.21 6.69 -3.88
C GLU A 107 -19.14 5.64 -5.00
N ARG A 108 -18.59 4.46 -4.72
CA ARG A 108 -18.35 3.41 -5.73
C ARG A 108 -19.56 2.53 -5.99
N LEU A 109 -20.36 2.24 -4.97
CA LEU A 109 -21.42 1.22 -5.00
C LEU A 109 -22.82 1.82 -4.88
N GLY A 110 -22.94 3.08 -4.45
CA GLY A 110 -24.22 3.77 -4.29
C GLY A 110 -24.85 3.50 -2.92
N ASP A 111 -25.98 2.81 -2.90
CA ASP A 111 -26.73 2.57 -1.66
C ASP A 111 -26.04 1.49 -0.82
N ILE A 112 -25.74 1.79 0.44
CA ILE A 112 -24.97 0.92 1.34
C ILE A 112 -25.67 0.76 2.69
N ASP A 113 -25.57 -0.44 3.27
CA ASP A 113 -25.99 -0.72 4.64
C ASP A 113 -24.77 -0.63 5.59
N VAL A 114 -24.85 0.23 6.60
CA VAL A 114 -23.79 0.42 7.59
C VAL A 114 -24.17 -0.21 8.93
N TYR A 115 -23.34 -1.12 9.43
CA TYR A 115 -23.52 -1.79 10.71
C TYR A 115 -22.43 -1.37 11.70
N LYS A 116 -22.83 -0.90 12.89
CA LYS A 116 -21.90 -0.40 13.92
C LYS A 116 -22.22 -0.95 15.29
N SER A 117 -21.19 -1.33 16.04
CA SER A 117 -21.30 -1.76 17.43
C SER A 117 -20.19 -1.17 18.29
N ARG A 118 -20.50 -0.89 19.56
CA ARG A 118 -19.54 -0.43 20.57
C ARG A 118 -19.86 -1.11 21.89
N PHE A 119 -18.85 -1.71 22.51
CA PHE A 119 -18.99 -2.41 23.78
C PHE A 119 -17.75 -2.22 24.66
N ARG A 120 -17.90 -2.46 25.96
CA ARG A 120 -16.77 -2.54 26.90
C ARG A 120 -16.23 -3.97 26.86
N ALA A 121 -14.95 -4.14 26.56
CA ALA A 121 -14.34 -5.47 26.53
C ALA A 121 -14.48 -6.15 27.91
N MET A 122 -14.83 -7.43 27.92
CA MET A 122 -15.03 -8.20 29.16
C MET A 122 -13.77 -8.21 30.04
N ALA A 123 -12.58 -8.23 29.43
CA ALA A 123 -11.30 -8.16 30.12
C ALA A 123 -11.15 -6.91 31.02
N HIS A 124 -11.88 -5.83 30.73
CA HIS A 124 -11.88 -4.59 31.51
C HIS A 124 -13.18 -4.40 32.32
N SER A 125 -14.02 -5.44 32.42
CA SER A 125 -15.37 -5.34 32.99
C SER A 125 -15.51 -5.89 34.41
N PHE A 126 -14.51 -6.61 34.92
CA PHE A 126 -14.46 -7.09 36.30
C PHE A 126 -13.22 -6.52 37.03
N PRO A 127 -13.32 -6.22 38.33
CA PRO A 127 -12.21 -5.72 39.14
C PRO A 127 -11.10 -6.75 39.35
#